data_AF-A0A937Y855-F1
#
_entry.id   AF-A0A937Y855-F1
#
_cell.length_a   1.000
_cell.length_b   1.000
_cell.length_c   1.000
_cell.angle_alpha   90.00
_cell.angle_beta   90.00
_cell.angle_gamma   90.00
#
_symmetry.space_group_name_H-M   'P 1'
#
loop_
_entity.id
_entity.type
_entity.pdbx_description
1 polymer ?
#
loop_
_entity_poly.entity_id
_entity_poly.type
_entity_poly.pdbx_seq_one_letter_code
_entity_poly.pdbx_strand_id
1 'polypeptide(L)'
;MPLKTVTGKHADPRKGRGAGINPEGRFEAVTREAFDDGWNTPPDDLTPLKTHVTAERVSSIISRNDSPDIPFTQSINPYQGCEHGCVYCLAGDTPILMADGRHRPLAELRAGDEIYGTVRHGWFRRYIRTRVLAHWSVIKPAYRVTLEDGTSLVAGPDHRFLTERGWKFVTGTMGRSDKQRPYLTTNNKLMGTGAFAAPIEKDLDYRFGYLCGIIRGDGLLASYHYQRKGRTHGDQHQFRLALCDVEALRRTQEYLRDCQITTHEFVFQKAAVGYRRGKIKKCVNEEGGVAFRLEA
;
A
#
# COMPACT_ATOMS: atom_id res chain seq x y z
N MET A 1 53.83 -20.17 -16.82
CA MET A 1 52.77 -21.01 -17.42
C MET A 1 51.83 -20.08 -18.18
N PRO A 2 51.49 -20.36 -19.44
CA PRO A 2 50.62 -19.47 -20.20
C PRO A 2 49.21 -19.49 -19.58
N LEU A 3 48.69 -18.32 -19.23
CA LEU A 3 47.39 -18.14 -18.59
C LEU A 3 46.26 -18.42 -19.60
N LYS A 4 45.25 -19.19 -19.19
CA LYS A 4 44.04 -19.41 -19.99
C LYS A 4 43.16 -18.17 -19.95
N THR A 5 42.83 -17.61 -21.10
CA THR A 5 41.79 -16.59 -21.23
C THR A 5 40.42 -17.26 -21.35
N VAL A 6 39.34 -16.51 -21.08
CA VAL A 6 37.95 -17.00 -21.11
C VAL A 6 37.55 -17.60 -22.47
N THR A 7 38.32 -17.33 -23.53
CA THR A 7 38.06 -17.77 -24.91
C THR A 7 38.96 -18.92 -25.37
N GLY A 8 39.78 -19.52 -24.48
CA GLY A 8 40.66 -20.65 -24.82
C GLY A 8 41.81 -20.33 -25.79
N LYS A 9 41.85 -19.13 -26.37
CA LYS A 9 42.94 -18.65 -27.23
C LYS A 9 44.00 -17.97 -26.36
N HIS A 10 45.27 -18.33 -26.52
CA HIS A 10 46.42 -17.59 -25.97
C HIS A 10 46.62 -16.24 -26.69
N ALA A 11 45.56 -15.43 -26.80
CA ALA A 11 45.62 -14.07 -27.31
C ALA A 11 45.61 -13.09 -26.14
N ASP A 12 46.27 -11.95 -26.34
CA ASP A 12 46.32 -10.82 -25.41
C ASP A 12 44.95 -10.51 -24.79
N PRO A 13 44.89 -10.10 -23.51
CA PRO A 13 43.64 -9.77 -22.84
C PRO A 13 42.84 -8.77 -23.69
N ARG A 14 41.63 -9.16 -24.08
CA ARG A 14 40.75 -8.29 -24.87
C ARG A 14 40.52 -6.99 -24.11
N LYS A 15 40.91 -5.86 -24.71
CA LYS A 15 40.67 -4.52 -24.16
C LYS A 15 39.16 -4.27 -24.17
N GLY A 16 38.51 -4.38 -23.02
CA GLY A 16 37.04 -4.32 -22.91
C GLY A 16 36.53 -4.38 -21.47
N ARG A 17 35.21 -4.51 -21.31
CA ARG A 17 34.54 -4.63 -20.00
C ARG A 17 34.62 -6.07 -19.50
N GLY A 18 35.20 -6.30 -18.32
CA GLY A 18 35.27 -7.61 -17.67
C GLY A 18 36.67 -7.92 -17.13
N ALA A 19 36.80 -9.03 -16.41
CA ALA A 19 38.11 -9.52 -15.97
C ALA A 19 38.90 -10.03 -17.19
N GLY A 20 40.05 -9.42 -17.48
CA GLY A 20 40.91 -9.80 -18.62
C GLY A 20 41.60 -11.15 -18.46
N ILE A 21 41.57 -11.71 -17.25
CA ILE A 21 42.09 -13.03 -16.91
C ILE A 21 41.09 -13.75 -16.01
N ASN A 22 41.00 -15.07 -16.14
CA ASN A 22 40.20 -15.93 -15.27
C ASN A 22 41.06 -17.12 -14.82
N PRO A 23 42.00 -16.91 -13.87
CA PRO A 23 42.87 -17.98 -13.40
C PRO A 23 42.06 -19.02 -12.61
N GLU A 24 42.33 -20.31 -12.86
CA GLU A 24 41.75 -21.40 -12.08
C GLU A 24 42.18 -21.29 -10.61
N GLY A 25 41.23 -21.47 -9.69
CA GLY A 25 41.52 -21.43 -8.26
C GLY A 25 42.32 -22.64 -7.80
N ARG A 26 43.32 -22.43 -6.92
CA ARG A 26 44.21 -23.49 -6.37
C ARG A 26 43.51 -24.65 -5.63
N PHE A 27 42.21 -24.53 -5.36
CA PHE A 27 41.39 -25.52 -4.66
C PHE A 27 40.23 -26.03 -5.52
N GLU A 28 40.22 -25.71 -6.82
CA GLU A 28 39.20 -26.24 -7.71
C GLU A 28 39.44 -27.74 -7.94
N ALA A 29 38.44 -28.56 -7.61
CA ALA A 29 38.49 -30.00 -7.79
C ALA A 29 38.25 -30.43 -9.25
N VAL A 30 37.89 -29.50 -10.13
CA VAL A 30 37.50 -29.77 -11.51
C VAL A 30 38.07 -28.68 -12.42
N THR A 31 38.83 -29.08 -13.43
CA THR A 31 39.33 -28.19 -14.49
C THR A 31 38.26 -27.99 -15.56
N ARG A 32 38.13 -26.79 -16.10
CA ARG A 32 37.24 -26.48 -17.22
C ARG A 32 38.08 -26.14 -18.45
N GLU A 33 37.72 -26.70 -19.59
CA GLU A 33 38.33 -26.39 -20.89
C GLU A 33 37.25 -25.83 -21.81
N ALA A 34 37.59 -24.80 -22.57
CA ALA A 34 36.70 -24.27 -23.59
C ALA A 34 36.62 -25.29 -24.74
N PHE A 35 35.42 -25.71 -25.09
CA PHE A 35 35.15 -26.65 -26.17
C PHE A 35 34.06 -26.06 -27.07
N ASP A 36 34.22 -26.21 -28.38
CA ASP A 36 33.22 -25.80 -29.37
C ASP A 36 32.08 -26.83 -29.37
N ASP A 37 30.92 -26.45 -28.86
CA ASP A 37 29.74 -27.31 -28.76
C ASP A 37 28.89 -27.33 -30.04
N GLY A 38 29.36 -26.70 -31.12
CA GLY A 38 28.69 -26.65 -32.42
C GLY A 38 27.48 -25.72 -32.47
N TRP A 39 27.21 -24.98 -31.38
CA TRP A 39 26.23 -23.90 -31.40
C TRP A 39 26.85 -22.68 -32.08
N ASN A 40 26.00 -21.90 -32.75
CA ASN A 40 26.39 -20.74 -33.54
C ASN A 40 27.00 -19.66 -32.61
N THR A 41 28.29 -19.81 -32.30
CA THR A 41 29.03 -18.88 -31.47
C THR A 41 29.09 -17.57 -32.25
N PRO A 42 28.54 -16.47 -31.72
CA PRO A 42 28.58 -15.20 -32.42
C PRO A 42 30.03 -14.86 -32.74
N PRO A 43 30.30 -14.31 -33.94
CA PRO A 43 31.65 -14.06 -34.38
C PRO A 43 32.40 -13.17 -33.37
N ASP A 44 33.71 -13.40 -33.26
CA ASP A 44 34.61 -12.77 -32.29
C ASP A 44 34.72 -11.23 -32.44
N ASP A 45 34.03 -10.65 -33.43
CA ASP A 45 34.09 -9.27 -33.90
C ASP A 45 32.89 -8.41 -33.48
N LEU A 46 32.09 -8.84 -32.50
CA LEU A 46 31.03 -8.01 -31.93
C LEU A 46 31.56 -6.62 -31.57
N THR A 47 30.89 -5.59 -32.10
CA THR A 47 31.27 -4.20 -31.83
C THR A 47 31.20 -3.93 -30.33
N PRO A 48 32.24 -3.30 -29.73
CA PRO A 48 32.22 -3.00 -28.31
C PRO A 48 31.01 -2.14 -27.93
N LEU A 49 30.31 -2.53 -26.86
CA LEU A 49 29.23 -1.73 -26.29
C LEU A 49 29.78 -0.33 -25.94
N LYS A 50 29.24 0.70 -26.61
CA LYS A 50 29.64 2.08 -26.37
C LYS A 50 29.20 2.49 -24.97
N THR A 51 30.15 3.03 -24.20
CA THR A 51 29.85 3.62 -22.89
C THR A 51 29.26 5.00 -23.13
N HIS A 52 28.02 5.21 -22.69
CA HIS A 52 27.44 6.55 -22.63
C HIS A 52 27.70 7.13 -21.24
N VAL A 53 28.31 8.32 -21.19
CA VAL A 53 28.47 9.09 -19.96
C VAL A 53 27.55 10.30 -20.07
N THR A 54 26.57 10.38 -19.18
CA THR A 54 25.63 11.50 -19.11
C THR A 54 25.97 12.32 -17.88
N ALA A 55 26.14 13.64 -18.04
CA ALA A 55 26.30 14.54 -16.91
C ALA A 55 24.93 14.79 -16.25
N GLU A 56 24.76 14.31 -15.03
CA GLU A 56 23.54 14.51 -14.25
C GLU A 56 23.74 15.53 -13.13
N ARG A 57 22.73 16.36 -12.90
CA ARG A 57 22.73 17.37 -11.84
C ARG A 57 22.20 16.77 -10.55
N VAL A 58 23.07 16.10 -9.80
CA VAL A 58 22.74 15.50 -8.50
C VAL A 58 23.08 16.44 -7.34
N SER A 59 22.30 16.41 -6.26
CA SER A 59 22.47 17.31 -5.11
C SER A 59 23.50 16.80 -4.08
N SER A 60 23.62 15.48 -3.89
CA SER A 60 24.61 14.87 -2.98
C SER A 60 24.82 13.38 -3.30
N ILE A 61 26.07 12.92 -3.25
CA ILE A 61 26.44 11.49 -3.31
C ILE A 61 26.34 10.78 -1.95
N ILE A 62 26.30 11.57 -0.86
CA ILE A 62 26.21 11.06 0.50
C ILE A 62 24.74 10.97 0.91
N SER A 63 24.30 9.75 1.18
CA SER A 63 23.02 9.42 1.83
C SER A 63 23.20 9.40 3.34
N ARG A 64 22.20 9.81 4.10
CA ARG A 64 22.18 9.73 5.58
C ARG A 64 21.06 8.80 6.01
N ASN A 65 21.28 8.04 7.09
CA ASN A 65 20.23 7.24 7.72
C ASN A 65 20.30 7.35 9.24
N ASP A 66 19.15 7.18 9.89
CA ASP A 66 18.92 7.24 11.33
C ASP A 66 18.42 5.91 11.90
N SER A 67 18.60 4.81 11.15
CA SER A 67 18.12 3.50 11.56
C SER A 67 18.91 2.95 12.74
N PRO A 68 18.25 2.45 13.81
CA PRO A 68 18.94 1.81 14.93
C PRO A 68 19.59 0.48 14.53
N ASP A 69 19.19 -0.10 13.40
CA ASP A 69 19.68 -1.38 12.89
C ASP A 69 20.90 -1.24 11.96
N ILE A 70 21.32 -0.01 11.64
CA ILE A 70 22.43 0.28 10.72
C ILE A 70 23.54 1.01 11.48
N PRO A 71 24.77 0.46 11.57
CA PRO A 71 25.82 0.97 12.44
C PRO A 71 26.52 2.24 11.94
N PHE A 72 26.08 2.80 10.81
CA PHE A 72 26.66 4.00 10.20
C PHE A 72 25.56 5.03 9.92
N THR A 73 25.91 6.32 10.01
CA THR A 73 24.98 7.44 9.78
C THR A 73 25.03 7.99 8.36
N GLN A 74 26.03 7.59 7.57
CA GLN A 74 26.28 8.07 6.21
C GLN A 74 26.68 6.90 5.32
N SER A 75 26.18 6.88 4.09
CA SER A 75 26.57 5.93 3.06
C SER A 75 26.72 6.60 1.70
N ILE A 76 27.46 5.96 0.80
CA ILE A 76 27.54 6.32 -0.61
C ILE A 76 26.80 5.22 -1.37
N ASN A 77 25.75 5.59 -2.10
CA ASN A 77 25.04 4.65 -2.95
C ASN A 77 25.52 4.83 -4.40
N PRO A 78 26.31 3.89 -4.95
CA PRO A 78 26.80 3.98 -6.33
C PRO A 78 25.69 3.73 -7.36
N TYR A 79 24.49 3.36 -6.92
CA TYR A 79 23.31 3.17 -7.76
C TYR A 79 22.33 4.34 -7.63
N GLN A 80 21.68 4.68 -8.74
CA GLN A 80 20.47 5.50 -8.69
C GLN A 80 19.28 4.63 -8.23
N GLY A 81 18.83 4.82 -6.99
CA GLY A 81 17.67 4.12 -6.41
C GLY A 81 17.99 3.45 -5.07
N CYS A 82 16.98 2.91 -4.37
CA CYS A 82 17.19 2.19 -3.10
C CYS A 82 17.80 0.81 -3.34
N GLU A 83 18.63 0.34 -2.41
CA GLU A 83 19.18 -1.04 -2.40
C GLU A 83 18.10 -2.13 -2.29
N HIS A 84 16.90 -1.79 -1.79
CA HIS A 84 15.71 -2.65 -1.85
C HIS A 84 14.94 -2.57 -3.18
N GLY A 85 15.37 -1.69 -4.08
CA GLY A 85 15.26 -1.80 -5.55
C GLY A 85 13.90 -2.10 -6.13
N CYS A 86 12.79 -1.68 -5.50
CA CYS A 86 11.45 -2.05 -5.96
C CYS A 86 11.34 -3.57 -6.19
N VAL A 87 12.05 -4.38 -5.41
CA VAL A 87 12.13 -5.85 -5.62
C VAL A 87 10.75 -6.46 -5.36
N TYR A 88 10.07 -5.98 -4.33
CA TYR A 88 8.75 -6.44 -3.89
C TYR A 88 7.62 -5.49 -4.34
N CYS A 89 7.37 -5.39 -5.66
CA CYS A 89 6.28 -4.57 -6.20
C CYS A 89 5.03 -5.35 -6.56
N LEU A 90 3.90 -4.65 -6.46
CA LEU A 90 2.57 -5.04 -6.92
C LEU A 90 2.12 -4.06 -7.99
N ALA A 91 1.11 -4.43 -8.78
CA ALA A 91 0.48 -3.52 -9.73
C ALA A 91 -0.25 -2.38 -9.00
N GLY A 92 -0.29 -1.21 -9.63
CA GLY A 92 -0.81 0.02 -9.04
C GLY A 92 -2.31 -0.03 -8.69
N ASP A 93 -3.07 -0.89 -9.35
CA ASP A 93 -4.48 -1.15 -9.11
C ASP A 93 -4.73 -2.09 -7.90
N THR A 94 -3.67 -2.63 -7.28
CA THR A 94 -3.81 -3.53 -6.13
C THR A 94 -4.44 -2.78 -4.95
N PRO A 95 -5.60 -3.23 -4.43
CA PRO A 95 -6.26 -2.57 -3.31
C PRO A 95 -5.49 -2.79 -2.00
N ILE A 96 -5.21 -1.69 -1.29
CA ILE A 96 -4.54 -1.70 0.01
C ILE A 96 -5.54 -1.36 1.11
N LEU A 97 -5.57 -2.17 2.18
CA LEU A 97 -6.43 -1.94 3.34
C LEU A 97 -5.92 -0.74 4.17
N MET A 98 -6.73 0.32 4.17
CA MET A 98 -6.52 1.57 4.90
C MET A 98 -6.85 1.41 6.39
N ALA A 99 -6.27 2.25 7.25
CA ALA A 99 -6.49 2.19 8.71
C ALA A 99 -7.96 2.43 9.14
N ASP A 100 -8.75 3.09 8.29
CA ASP A 100 -10.18 3.35 8.46
C ASP A 100 -11.07 2.18 7.97
N GLY A 101 -10.48 1.08 7.51
CA GLY A 101 -11.19 -0.12 7.04
C GLY A 101 -11.63 -0.06 5.59
N ARG A 102 -11.42 1.06 4.88
CA ARG A 102 -11.61 1.13 3.43
C ARG A 102 -10.41 0.53 2.70
N HIS A 103 -10.53 0.38 1.39
CA HIS A 103 -9.39 0.08 0.53
C HIS A 103 -9.14 1.24 -0.44
N ARG A 104 -7.91 1.32 -0.93
CA ARG A 104 -7.50 2.28 -1.97
C ARG A 104 -6.42 1.66 -2.85
N PRO A 105 -6.40 1.92 -4.17
CA PRO A 105 -5.36 1.40 -5.06
C PRO A 105 -3.95 1.82 -4.62
N LEU A 106 -2.99 0.91 -4.73
CA LEU A 106 -1.58 1.14 -4.37
C LEU A 106 -1.02 2.42 -5.01
N ALA A 107 -1.34 2.69 -6.28
CA ALA A 107 -0.87 3.87 -7.01
C ALA A 107 -1.37 5.22 -6.42
N GLU A 108 -2.45 5.20 -5.65
CA GLU A 108 -3.03 6.38 -5.01
C GLU A 108 -2.51 6.62 -3.59
N LEU A 109 -1.76 5.68 -3.01
CA LEU A 109 -1.14 5.86 -1.70
C LEU A 109 -0.04 6.92 -1.75
N ARG A 110 0.12 7.64 -0.65
CA ARG A 110 1.12 8.68 -0.44
C ARG A 110 1.82 8.46 0.89
N ALA A 111 3.03 9.00 1.02
CA ALA A 111 3.73 9.01 2.29
C ALA A 111 2.90 9.78 3.34
N GLY A 112 2.81 9.22 4.55
CA GLY A 112 1.95 9.71 5.63
C GLY A 112 0.62 9.00 5.76
N ASP A 113 0.13 8.32 4.71
CA ASP A 113 -1.14 7.59 4.77
C ASP A 113 -1.09 6.46 5.80
N GLU A 114 -2.19 6.26 6.54
CA GLU A 114 -2.30 5.19 7.54
C GLU A 114 -2.95 3.94 6.94
N ILE A 115 -2.25 2.81 7.03
CA ILE A 115 -2.66 1.52 6.47
C ILE A 115 -2.58 0.42 7.53
N TYR A 116 -3.17 -0.74 7.26
CA TYR A 116 -2.90 -1.94 8.06
C TYR A 116 -1.65 -2.67 7.57
N GLY A 117 -0.68 -2.84 8.47
CA GLY A 117 0.44 -3.77 8.34
C GLY A 117 0.25 -5.01 9.20
N THR A 118 1.24 -5.90 9.19
CA THR A 118 1.26 -7.06 10.11
C THR A 118 2.55 -7.09 10.92
N VAL A 119 2.45 -7.42 12.20
CA VAL A 119 3.59 -7.69 13.09
C VAL A 119 3.49 -9.10 13.64
N ARG A 120 4.63 -9.76 13.83
CA ARG A 120 4.70 -11.05 14.53
C ARG A 120 4.80 -10.78 16.02
N HIS A 121 3.88 -11.34 16.80
CA HIS A 121 3.88 -11.30 18.26
C HIS A 121 3.85 -12.74 18.78
N GLY A 122 5.03 -13.26 19.15
CA GLY A 122 5.24 -14.68 19.46
C GLY A 122 4.95 -15.58 18.26
N TRP A 123 3.99 -16.50 18.43
CA TRP A 123 3.55 -17.42 17.37
C TRP A 123 2.49 -16.83 16.44
N PHE A 124 1.87 -15.70 16.81
CA PHE A 124 0.77 -15.11 16.07
C PHE A 124 1.23 -13.90 15.25
N ARG A 125 0.50 -13.60 14.18
CA ARG A 125 0.59 -12.32 13.47
C ARG A 125 -0.66 -11.50 13.78
N ARG A 126 -0.47 -10.22 14.03
CA ARG A 126 -1.55 -9.27 14.29
C ARG A 126 -1.53 -8.15 13.27
N TYR A 127 -2.71 -7.70 12.86
CA TYR A 127 -2.85 -6.47 12.12
C TYR A 127 -2.56 -5.28 13.05
N ILE A 128 -1.77 -4.35 12.55
CA ILE A 128 -1.45 -3.10 13.24
C ILE A 128 -1.65 -1.94 12.28
N ARG A 129 -2.07 -0.78 12.80
CA ARG A 129 -2.04 0.46 12.04
C ARG A 129 -0.58 0.91 11.92
N THR A 130 -0.18 1.29 10.72
CA THR A 130 1.16 1.80 10.42
C THR A 130 1.07 2.88 9.34
N ARG A 131 2.17 3.57 9.09
CA ARG A 131 2.23 4.67 8.12
C ARG A 131 3.05 4.28 6.91
N VAL A 132 2.58 4.71 5.74
CA VAL A 132 3.36 4.67 4.51
C VAL A 132 4.51 5.68 4.65
N LEU A 133 5.74 5.21 4.58
CA LEU A 133 6.92 6.09 4.71
C LEU A 133 7.37 6.65 3.36
N ALA A 134 7.15 5.91 2.28
CA ALA A 134 7.55 6.28 0.93
C ALA A 134 6.71 5.54 -0.12
N HIS A 135 6.65 6.09 -1.34
CA HIS A 135 5.93 5.52 -2.47
C HIS A 135 6.79 5.59 -3.75
N TRP A 136 6.83 4.49 -4.51
CA TRP A 136 7.81 4.22 -5.56
C TRP A 136 7.09 3.58 -6.76
N SER A 137 7.55 3.87 -7.97
CA SER A 137 7.03 3.25 -9.20
C SER A 137 8.16 2.62 -10.00
N VAL A 138 7.88 1.49 -10.64
CA VAL A 138 8.82 0.76 -11.51
C VAL A 138 8.04 0.08 -12.63
N ILE A 139 8.68 -0.08 -13.79
CA ILE A 139 8.19 -0.91 -14.88
C ILE A 139 9.06 -2.16 -14.93
N LYS A 140 8.45 -3.34 -14.79
CA LYS A 140 9.14 -4.63 -14.85
C LYS A 140 8.18 -5.75 -15.23
N PRO A 141 8.68 -6.93 -15.65
CA PRO A 141 7.85 -8.11 -15.82
C PRO A 141 7.05 -8.41 -14.55
N ALA A 142 5.77 -8.74 -14.72
CA ALA A 142 4.86 -9.04 -13.64
C ALA A 142 4.08 -10.31 -13.94
N TYR A 143 3.67 -11.00 -12.88
CA TYR A 143 2.99 -12.28 -12.93
C TYR A 143 1.64 -12.14 -12.24
N ARG A 144 0.62 -12.70 -12.87
CA ARG A 144 -0.72 -12.77 -12.29
C ARG A 144 -0.81 -14.02 -11.40
N VAL A 145 -1.11 -13.81 -10.12
CA VAL A 145 -1.44 -14.84 -9.15
C VAL A 145 -2.95 -14.81 -8.94
N THR A 146 -3.63 -15.89 -9.31
CA THR A 146 -5.08 -16.03 -9.13
C THR A 146 -5.34 -17.04 -8.02
N LEU A 147 -6.16 -16.64 -7.04
CA LEU A 147 -6.55 -17.47 -5.91
C LEU A 147 -7.87 -18.20 -6.19
N GLU A 148 -8.16 -19.22 -5.38
CA GLU A 148 -9.38 -20.03 -5.49
C GLU A 148 -10.66 -19.21 -5.33
N ASP A 149 -10.63 -18.14 -4.53
CA ASP A 149 -11.77 -17.23 -4.31
C ASP A 149 -11.98 -16.20 -5.45
N GLY A 150 -11.20 -16.30 -6.53
CA GLY A 150 -11.25 -15.38 -7.67
C GLY A 150 -10.38 -14.12 -7.51
N THR A 151 -9.74 -13.91 -6.35
CA THR A 151 -8.82 -12.78 -6.16
C THR A 151 -7.64 -12.87 -7.12
N SER A 152 -7.34 -11.77 -7.82
CA SER A 152 -6.21 -11.68 -8.75
C SER A 152 -5.22 -10.61 -8.29
N LEU A 153 -3.97 -11.01 -8.10
CA LEU A 153 -2.87 -10.13 -7.71
C LEU A 153 -1.81 -10.13 -8.80
N VAL A 154 -1.39 -8.95 -9.25
CA VAL A 154 -0.30 -8.81 -10.23
C VAL A 154 0.94 -8.32 -9.50
N ALA A 155 2.01 -9.12 -9.55
CA ALA A 155 3.18 -8.93 -8.72
C ALA A 155 4.49 -9.16 -9.49
N GLY A 156 5.56 -8.50 -9.08
CA GLY A 156 6.90 -8.78 -9.62
C GLY A 156 7.37 -10.20 -9.29
N PRO A 157 8.31 -10.78 -10.09
CA PRO A 157 8.82 -12.15 -9.88
C PRO A 157 9.38 -12.39 -8.48
N ASP A 158 10.01 -11.36 -7.91
CA ASP A 158 10.64 -11.44 -6.59
C ASP A 158 9.71 -11.01 -5.45
N HIS A 159 8.48 -10.57 -5.73
CA HIS A 159 7.52 -10.24 -4.69
C HIS A 159 7.31 -11.44 -3.77
N ARG A 160 7.27 -11.20 -2.45
CA ARG A 160 7.04 -12.26 -1.46
C ARG A 160 5.62 -12.20 -0.93
N PHE A 161 4.93 -13.32 -0.98
CA PHE A 161 3.66 -13.50 -0.29
C PHE A 161 3.85 -14.35 0.95
N LEU A 162 3.11 -13.99 2.00
CA LEU A 162 3.07 -14.78 3.22
C LEU A 162 2.06 -15.92 3.02
N THR A 163 2.50 -17.14 3.27
CA THR A 163 1.66 -18.34 3.20
C THR A 163 1.63 -19.06 4.55
N GLU A 164 0.80 -20.10 4.64
CA GLU A 164 0.74 -21.03 5.77
C GLU A 164 2.09 -21.71 6.10
N ARG A 165 3.03 -21.72 5.14
CA ARG A 165 4.39 -22.29 5.26
C ARG A 165 5.49 -21.21 5.22
N GLY A 166 5.15 -19.96 5.51
CA GLY A 166 6.08 -18.84 5.56
C GLY A 166 6.14 -18.04 4.26
N TRP A 167 7.19 -17.23 4.09
CA TRP A 167 7.33 -16.34 2.95
C TRP A 167 7.77 -17.09 1.69
N LYS A 168 7.05 -16.88 0.59
CA LYS A 168 7.32 -17.47 -0.73
C LYS A 168 7.45 -16.38 -1.79
N PHE A 169 8.44 -16.51 -2.65
CA PHE A 169 8.59 -15.67 -3.85
C PHE A 169 7.53 -16.00 -4.90
N VAL A 170 7.14 -15.06 -5.75
CA VAL A 170 6.21 -15.32 -6.86
C VAL A 170 6.79 -16.34 -7.84
N THR A 171 8.04 -16.18 -8.25
CA THR A 171 8.73 -17.14 -9.11
C THR A 171 9.91 -17.81 -8.38
N GLY A 172 10.30 -19.00 -8.83
CA GLY A 172 11.58 -19.60 -8.47
C GLY A 172 12.76 -18.95 -9.21
N THR A 173 13.98 -19.24 -8.78
CA THR A 173 15.19 -18.99 -9.59
C THR A 173 15.34 -20.08 -10.64
N MET A 174 15.61 -19.70 -11.90
CA MET A 174 16.00 -20.65 -12.97
C MET A 174 17.50 -21.05 -12.91
N GLY A 175 18.17 -20.84 -11.77
CA GLY A 175 19.60 -21.12 -11.62
C GLY A 175 19.86 -22.51 -11.03
N ARG A 176 20.83 -23.25 -11.61
CA ARG A 176 21.36 -24.55 -11.17
C ARG A 176 22.14 -24.47 -9.84
N SER A 177 21.61 -23.80 -8.82
CA SER A 177 22.17 -23.87 -7.46
C SER A 177 21.38 -24.90 -6.66
N ASP A 178 22.08 -25.71 -5.87
CA ASP A 178 21.50 -26.78 -5.04
C ASP A 178 20.50 -26.26 -3.98
N LYS A 179 20.43 -24.95 -3.78
CA LYS A 179 19.52 -24.28 -2.85
C LYS A 179 18.43 -23.52 -3.62
N GLN A 180 17.34 -24.22 -3.94
CA GLN A 180 16.17 -23.60 -4.53
C GLN A 180 15.53 -22.62 -3.53
N ARG A 181 15.36 -21.35 -3.94
CA ARG A 181 14.62 -20.38 -3.12
C ARG A 181 13.15 -20.82 -2.97
N PRO A 182 12.50 -20.57 -1.84
CA PRO A 182 11.10 -20.99 -1.65
C PRO A 182 10.15 -20.09 -2.46
N TYR A 183 9.41 -20.66 -3.41
CA TYR A 183 8.49 -19.93 -4.29
C TYR A 183 7.05 -20.46 -4.22
N LEU A 184 6.12 -19.73 -4.80
CA LEU A 184 4.70 -20.07 -4.84
C LEU A 184 4.45 -21.29 -5.71
N THR A 185 3.59 -22.16 -5.20
CA THR A 185 3.01 -23.29 -5.90
C THR A 185 1.49 -23.20 -5.75
N THR A 186 0.76 -23.92 -6.59
CA THR A 186 -0.72 -23.98 -6.52
C THR A 186 -1.24 -24.56 -5.22
N ASN A 187 -0.41 -25.26 -4.44
CA ASN A 187 -0.77 -25.84 -3.14
C ASN A 187 -0.57 -24.88 -1.95
N ASN A 188 -0.16 -23.63 -2.18
CA ASN A 188 0.04 -22.66 -1.10
C ASN A 188 -1.22 -21.86 -0.80
N LYS A 189 -1.45 -21.60 0.49
CA LYS A 189 -2.56 -20.76 0.98
C LYS A 189 -2.00 -19.40 1.37
N LEU A 190 -2.35 -18.36 0.61
CA LEU A 190 -1.95 -17.00 0.96
C LEU A 190 -2.67 -16.53 2.22
N MET A 191 -1.94 -15.85 3.10
CA MET A 191 -2.49 -15.21 4.28
C MET A 191 -2.75 -13.73 3.98
N GLY A 192 -3.97 -13.28 4.22
CA GLY A 192 -4.38 -11.90 3.96
C GLY A 192 -5.79 -11.62 4.45
N THR A 193 -6.35 -10.50 3.99
CA THR A 193 -7.70 -10.04 4.36
C THR A 193 -8.81 -10.65 3.51
N GLY A 194 -8.44 -11.43 2.48
CA GLY A 194 -9.38 -11.94 1.47
C GLY A 194 -9.82 -10.84 0.50
N ALA A 195 -10.86 -11.15 -0.28
CA ALA A 195 -11.46 -10.21 -1.21
C ALA A 195 -12.06 -8.98 -0.50
N PHE A 196 -11.84 -7.80 -1.06
CA PHE A 196 -12.53 -6.60 -0.62
C PHE A 196 -13.91 -6.53 -1.27
N ALA A 197 -14.90 -6.06 -0.50
CA ALA A 197 -16.18 -5.70 -1.09
C ALA A 197 -16.00 -4.59 -2.14
N ALA A 198 -16.83 -4.62 -3.18
CA ALA A 198 -16.88 -3.55 -4.15
C ALA A 198 -17.12 -2.21 -3.41
N PRO A 199 -16.38 -1.14 -3.75
CA PRO A 199 -16.65 0.16 -3.17
C PRO A 199 -18.09 0.54 -3.48
N ILE A 200 -18.85 0.89 -2.45
CA ILE A 200 -20.22 1.38 -2.63
C ILE A 200 -20.14 2.80 -3.17
N GLU A 201 -20.77 3.05 -4.31
CA GLU A 201 -20.91 4.41 -4.84
C GLU A 201 -21.66 5.27 -3.83
N LYS A 202 -21.10 6.45 -3.51
CA LYS A 202 -21.70 7.39 -2.55
C LYS A 202 -22.62 8.37 -3.26
N ASP A 203 -23.50 7.81 -4.08
CA ASP A 203 -24.56 8.52 -4.77
C ASP A 203 -25.60 9.08 -3.79
N LEU A 204 -26.64 9.72 -4.32
CA LEU A 204 -27.69 10.30 -3.49
C LEU A 204 -28.43 9.22 -2.69
N ASP A 205 -28.69 8.06 -3.29
CA ASP A 205 -29.41 6.96 -2.64
C ASP A 205 -28.64 6.39 -1.46
N TYR A 206 -27.32 6.21 -1.59
CA TYR A 206 -26.44 5.84 -0.48
C TYR A 206 -26.49 6.88 0.65
N ARG A 207 -26.40 8.18 0.32
CA ARG A 207 -26.42 9.26 1.32
C ARG A 207 -27.74 9.30 2.05
N PHE A 208 -28.87 9.20 1.34
CA PHE A 208 -30.20 9.11 1.93
C PHE A 208 -30.35 7.85 2.78
N GLY A 209 -29.90 6.69 2.29
CA GLY A 209 -29.90 5.44 3.05
C GLY A 209 -29.08 5.54 4.33
N TYR A 210 -27.88 6.12 4.27
CA TYR A 210 -27.05 6.37 5.44
C TYR A 210 -27.73 7.30 6.45
N LEU A 211 -28.30 8.42 6.00
CA LEU A 211 -29.04 9.35 6.84
C LEU A 211 -30.26 8.67 7.47
N CYS A 212 -31.05 7.93 6.70
CA CYS A 212 -32.18 7.15 7.20
C CYS A 212 -31.75 6.16 8.29
N GLY A 213 -30.66 5.41 8.06
CA GLY A 213 -30.13 4.45 9.02
C GLY A 213 -29.70 5.12 10.33
N ILE A 214 -28.89 6.17 10.25
CA ILE A 214 -28.35 6.83 11.44
C ILE A 214 -29.42 7.60 12.23
N ILE A 215 -30.38 8.23 11.52
CA ILE A 215 -31.48 8.97 12.15
C ILE A 215 -32.45 8.00 12.82
N ARG A 216 -32.77 6.86 12.19
CA ARG A 216 -33.66 5.85 12.79
C ARG A 216 -33.01 5.08 13.95
N GLY A 217 -31.70 4.86 13.89
CA GLY A 217 -30.96 4.13 14.92
C GLY A 217 -30.69 4.97 16.17
N ASP A 218 -30.10 6.15 15.98
CA ASP A 218 -29.52 6.95 17.08
C ASP A 218 -30.04 8.41 17.09
N GLY A 219 -30.91 8.77 16.14
CA GLY A 219 -31.48 10.11 16.04
C GLY A 219 -32.63 10.32 17.02
N LEU A 220 -32.56 11.41 17.79
CA LEU A 220 -33.69 11.90 18.57
C LEU A 220 -34.43 12.96 17.74
N LEU A 221 -35.66 12.63 17.35
CA LEU A 221 -36.60 13.53 16.69
C LEU A 221 -37.66 13.97 17.69
N ALA A 222 -37.83 15.28 17.87
CA ALA A 222 -38.84 15.85 18.75
C ALA A 222 -39.54 17.04 18.08
N SER A 223 -40.86 17.07 18.11
CA SER A 223 -41.66 18.20 17.65
C SER A 223 -42.27 18.90 18.87
N TYR A 224 -42.03 20.19 19.01
CA TYR A 224 -42.59 21.01 20.07
C TYR A 224 -43.59 22.01 19.49
N HIS A 225 -44.84 21.89 19.88
CA HIS A 225 -45.85 22.90 19.59
C HIS A 225 -45.85 23.91 20.75
N TYR A 226 -45.57 25.19 20.46
CA TYR A 226 -45.61 26.23 21.49
C TYR A 226 -46.63 27.31 21.12
N GLN A 227 -47.52 27.61 22.07
CA GLN A 227 -48.37 28.80 22.03
C GLN A 227 -47.76 29.88 22.92
N ARG A 228 -47.33 30.99 22.31
CA ARG A 228 -46.90 32.21 23.03
C ARG A 228 -47.99 33.26 22.92
N LYS A 229 -48.50 33.74 24.06
CA LYS A 229 -49.54 34.78 24.11
C LYS A 229 -49.07 36.03 23.33
N GLY A 230 -49.75 36.36 22.23
CA GLY A 230 -49.45 37.53 21.38
C GLY A 230 -48.51 37.30 20.19
N ARG A 231 -48.11 36.07 19.85
CA ARG A 231 -47.43 35.74 18.58
C ARG A 231 -48.06 34.52 17.92
N THR A 232 -47.85 34.37 16.60
CA THR A 232 -48.26 33.20 15.80
C THR A 232 -47.72 31.90 16.40
N HIS A 233 -48.57 30.88 16.40
CA HIS A 233 -48.22 29.50 16.75
C HIS A 233 -47.12 28.99 15.81
N GLY A 234 -46.20 28.19 16.34
CA GLY A 234 -45.12 27.62 15.55
C GLY A 234 -44.80 26.19 16.00
N ASP A 235 -44.68 25.30 15.02
CA ASP A 235 -44.11 23.97 15.22
C ASP A 235 -42.58 24.07 15.19
N GLN A 236 -41.92 23.60 16.25
CA GLN A 236 -40.47 23.47 16.28
C GLN A 236 -40.08 22.00 16.18
N HIS A 237 -39.57 21.59 15.02
CA HIS A 237 -38.95 20.28 14.84
C HIS A 237 -37.48 20.34 15.25
N GLN A 238 -37.07 19.45 16.16
CA GLN A 238 -35.70 19.29 16.62
C GLN A 238 -35.19 17.91 16.25
N PHE A 239 -33.99 17.89 15.67
CA PHE A 239 -33.18 16.70 15.48
C PHE A 239 -31.93 16.79 16.35
N ARG A 240 -31.60 15.71 17.06
CA ARG A 240 -30.32 15.55 17.77
C ARG A 240 -29.70 14.20 17.44
N LEU A 241 -28.39 14.20 17.23
CA LEU A 241 -27.60 13.00 17.07
C LEU A 241 -26.40 13.04 18.03
N ALA A 242 -26.27 11.97 18.82
CA ALA A 242 -25.30 11.84 19.89
C ALA A 242 -24.50 10.54 19.71
N LEU A 243 -23.24 10.64 19.28
CA LEU A 243 -22.40 9.47 19.02
C LEU A 243 -21.02 9.62 19.67
N CYS A 244 -20.44 8.50 20.10
CA CYS A 244 -19.02 8.43 20.47
C CYS A 244 -18.11 8.45 19.24
N ASP A 245 -18.65 8.07 18.07
CA ASP A 245 -17.93 8.09 16.80
C ASP A 245 -18.00 9.50 16.16
N VAL A 246 -16.86 10.20 16.20
CA VAL A 246 -16.73 11.55 15.63
C VAL A 246 -16.78 11.54 14.10
N GLU A 247 -16.32 10.46 13.47
CA GLU A 247 -16.34 10.32 12.02
C GLU A 247 -17.77 10.20 11.51
N ALA A 248 -18.60 9.39 12.17
CA ALA A 248 -20.03 9.29 11.88
C ALA A 248 -20.74 10.65 12.02
N LEU A 249 -20.46 11.41 13.09
CA LEU A 249 -21.05 12.75 13.29
C LEU A 249 -20.63 13.77 12.22
N ARG A 250 -19.41 13.68 11.71
CA ARG A 250 -18.94 14.55 10.62
C ARG A 250 -19.62 14.18 9.30
N ARG A 251 -19.66 12.88 8.98
CA ARG A 251 -20.33 12.36 7.78
C ARG A 251 -21.81 12.72 7.73
N THR A 252 -22.54 12.55 8.84
CA THR A 252 -23.95 12.97 8.91
C THR A 252 -24.11 14.46 8.68
N GLN A 253 -23.24 15.30 9.26
CA GLN A 253 -23.30 16.74 9.05
C GLN A 253 -23.03 17.14 7.59
N GLU A 254 -22.09 16.49 6.93
CA GLU A 254 -21.81 16.73 5.51
C GLU A 254 -23.03 16.36 4.65
N TYR A 255 -23.62 15.19 4.85
CA TYR A 255 -24.78 14.77 4.05
C TYR A 255 -26.02 15.62 4.33
N LEU A 256 -26.24 16.06 5.58
CA LEU A 256 -27.31 17.02 5.89
C LEU A 256 -27.08 18.38 5.23
N ARG A 257 -25.82 18.83 5.14
CA ARG A 257 -25.47 20.09 4.47
C ARG A 257 -25.74 20.02 2.96
N ASP A 258 -25.50 18.87 2.33
CA ASP A 258 -25.87 18.66 0.91
C ASP A 258 -27.38 18.82 0.70
N CYS A 259 -28.19 18.49 1.71
CA CYS A 259 -29.64 18.74 1.75
C CYS A 259 -30.01 20.14 2.27
N GLN A 260 -29.06 21.06 2.38
CA GLN A 260 -29.25 22.42 2.91
C GLN A 260 -29.74 22.49 4.37
N ILE A 261 -29.48 21.45 5.16
CA ILE A 261 -29.83 21.39 6.58
C ILE A 261 -28.61 21.77 7.43
N THR A 262 -28.69 22.90 8.12
CA THR A 262 -27.62 23.38 9.00
C THR A 262 -27.64 22.67 10.35
N THR A 263 -26.47 22.31 10.88
CA THR A 263 -26.29 21.63 12.16
C THR A 263 -25.28 22.37 13.03
N HIS A 264 -25.53 22.49 14.33
CA HIS A 264 -24.60 23.05 15.31
C HIS A 264 -24.01 21.95 16.19
N GLU A 265 -22.71 21.99 16.45
CA GLU A 265 -22.01 21.04 17.33
C GLU A 265 -21.87 21.59 18.74
N PHE A 266 -22.15 20.77 19.75
CA PHE A 266 -21.92 21.11 21.15
C PHE A 266 -21.45 19.90 21.96
N VAL A 267 -20.72 20.16 23.04
CA VAL A 267 -20.19 19.12 23.93
C VAL A 267 -21.25 18.83 25.00
N PHE A 268 -21.78 17.61 25.04
CA PHE A 268 -22.85 17.22 25.97
C PHE A 268 -22.36 16.93 27.39
N GLN A 269 -21.11 16.48 27.55
CA GLN A 269 -20.47 16.34 28.85
C GLN A 269 -18.94 16.40 28.70
N LYS A 270 -18.24 17.13 29.59
CA LYS A 270 -16.76 17.07 29.66
C LYS A 270 -16.36 15.69 30.19
N ALA A 271 -15.36 15.06 29.57
CA ALA A 271 -14.85 13.76 29.99
C ALA A 271 -14.37 13.81 31.46
N ALA A 272 -14.99 13.02 32.33
CA ALA A 272 -14.41 12.65 33.61
C ALA A 272 -13.44 11.48 33.41
N VAL A 273 -12.40 11.41 34.25
CA VAL A 273 -11.34 10.38 34.17
C VAL A 273 -11.99 8.98 34.10
N GLY A 274 -11.80 8.30 32.96
CA GLY A 274 -12.32 6.95 32.73
C GLY A 274 -13.42 6.78 31.69
N TYR A 275 -14.05 7.85 31.18
CA TYR A 275 -15.12 7.76 30.15
C TYR A 275 -14.75 8.44 28.82
N ARG A 276 -15.12 7.79 27.70
CA ARG A 276 -14.92 8.30 26.32
C ARG A 276 -15.81 9.53 26.06
N ARG A 277 -15.30 10.46 25.25
CA ARG A 277 -15.89 11.76 24.91
C ARG A 277 -17.16 11.58 24.06
N GLY A 278 -18.33 11.94 24.58
CA GLY A 278 -19.57 12.04 23.81
C GLY A 278 -19.74 13.45 23.23
N LYS A 279 -19.97 13.58 21.92
CA LYS A 279 -20.30 14.85 21.26
C LYS A 279 -21.74 14.77 20.71
N ILE A 280 -22.48 15.88 20.78
CA ILE A 280 -23.86 15.95 20.26
C ILE A 280 -23.96 17.10 19.26
N LYS A 281 -24.74 16.90 18.19
CA LYS A 281 -25.11 17.98 17.26
C LYS A 281 -26.61 18.28 17.35
N LYS A 282 -27.00 19.55 17.27
CA LYS A 282 -28.38 20.08 17.33
C LYS A 282 -28.55 21.07 16.18
N CYS A 283 -29.60 20.92 15.39
CA CYS A 283 -29.98 21.93 14.39
C CYS A 283 -30.74 23.08 15.09
N VAL A 284 -30.52 24.31 14.66
CA VAL A 284 -31.31 25.49 15.07
C VAL A 284 -31.76 26.17 13.78
N ASN A 285 -33.07 26.39 13.63
CA ASN A 285 -33.62 27.25 12.58
C ASN A 285 -33.37 28.70 12.99
N GLU A 286 -32.51 29.44 12.29
CA GLU A 286 -32.35 30.88 12.52
C GLU A 286 -33.30 31.73 11.66
N GLU A 287 -33.93 31.18 10.62
CA GLU A 287 -34.87 31.93 9.80
C GLU A 287 -36.12 31.09 9.49
N GLY A 288 -37.28 31.74 9.54
CA GLY A 288 -38.58 31.10 9.41
C GLY A 288 -38.71 30.30 8.11
N GLY A 289 -39.00 29.01 8.27
CA GLY A 289 -39.48 28.14 7.21
C GLY A 289 -38.40 27.27 6.57
N VAL A 290 -38.22 26.05 7.10
CA VAL A 290 -38.46 24.79 6.38
C VAL A 290 -38.75 23.72 7.45
N ALA A 291 -39.96 23.16 7.41
CA ALA A 291 -40.30 21.93 8.13
C ALA A 291 -39.89 20.76 7.24
N PHE A 292 -39.01 19.88 7.73
CA PHE A 292 -38.79 18.61 7.05
C PHE A 292 -39.72 17.56 7.66
N ARG A 293 -40.81 17.32 6.93
CA ARG A 293 -41.59 16.08 7.03
C ARG A 293 -40.88 15.07 6.12
N LEU A 294 -40.19 14.08 6.71
CA LEU A 294 -39.89 12.85 5.98
C LEU A 294 -41.22 12.08 5.90
N GLU A 295 -42.00 12.33 4.86
CA GLU A 295 -43.06 11.40 4.49
C GLU A 295 -42.40 10.10 4.01
N ALA A 296 -42.90 8.98 4.54
CA ALA A 296 -42.60 7.64 4.05
C ALA A 296 -43.44 7.34 2.80
#